data_AF-A0A2T4VW46-F1
#
_entry.id   AF-A0A2T4VW46-F1
#
_cell.length_a   1.000
_cell.length_b   1.000
_cell.length_c   1.000
_cell.angle_alpha   90.00
_cell.angle_beta   90.00
_cell.angle_gamma   90.00
#
_symmetry.space_group_name_H-M   'P 1'
#
loop_
_entity.id
_entity.type
_entity.pdbx_description
1 polymer ?
#
loop_
_entity_poly.entity_id
_entity_poly.type
_entity_poly.pdbx_seq_one_letter_code
_entity_poly.pdbx_strand_id
1 'polypeptide(L)'
;MTKQELRAPDAFQLYGAEASDWLMKRSQIIGAAVAVVIVGGLVAALVHYFSNRGEEQASKQLGSALGVLGRPVVVTSEQLQAAPGEEPPFKSDKEKDEGIVKSLSDFRAAHKGTDAAVTAALPLGKAQYRLGDYDGALASFGEYTKEANKKDPLMASAYEGQGYAHEAKGQLDQALASFQEMAKVDSGEFLQGMGQYHQARILVAQGKKDEAAQILADLKASQANTAAGRMATERLAVLAAQGVKVPEPKTAPAAAQAQDAG
;
A
#
# COMPACT_ATOMS: atom_id res chain seq x y z
N MET A 1 -59.68 -40.58 52.27
CA MET A 1 -58.55 -40.75 51.34
C MET A 1 -58.64 -39.61 50.33
N THR A 2 -57.69 -38.73 50.06
CA THR A 2 -56.29 -38.59 50.47
C THR A 2 -55.90 -37.13 50.20
N LYS A 3 -55.44 -36.42 51.22
CA LYS A 3 -54.80 -35.10 51.11
C LYS A 3 -53.40 -35.30 50.52
N GLN A 4 -53.22 -35.39 49.20
CA GLN A 4 -51.85 -35.53 48.67
C GLN A 4 -51.62 -35.22 47.19
N GLU A 5 -52.44 -34.39 46.55
CA GLU A 5 -51.94 -33.68 45.36
C GLU A 5 -51.42 -32.32 45.81
N LEU A 6 -50.18 -32.42 46.30
CA LEU A 6 -49.31 -31.31 46.63
C LEU A 6 -49.35 -30.28 45.49
N ARG A 7 -49.56 -29.03 45.88
CA ARG A 7 -49.11 -27.84 45.15
C ARG A 7 -47.60 -27.98 44.90
N ALA A 8 -47.22 -28.73 43.88
CA ALA A 8 -45.89 -28.59 43.30
C ALA A 8 -45.90 -27.22 42.61
N PRO A 9 -45.00 -26.29 42.96
CA PRO A 9 -44.95 -25.03 42.27
C PRO A 9 -44.73 -25.34 40.78
N ASP A 10 -45.51 -24.70 39.90
CA ASP A 10 -45.33 -24.82 38.46
C ASP A 10 -43.84 -24.65 38.14
N ALA A 11 -43.28 -25.54 37.32
CA ALA A 11 -41.83 -25.57 37.08
C ALA A 11 -41.28 -24.17 36.73
N PHE A 12 -42.07 -23.36 36.01
CA PHE A 12 -41.77 -21.96 35.68
C PHE A 12 -41.58 -21.05 36.90
N GLN A 13 -42.37 -21.21 37.97
CA GLN A 13 -42.25 -20.43 39.20
C GLN A 13 -41.01 -20.83 40.01
N LEU A 14 -40.66 -22.13 40.02
CA LEU A 14 -39.41 -22.62 40.63
C LEU A 14 -38.20 -22.08 39.89
N TYR A 15 -38.16 -22.20 38.57
CA TYR A 15 -37.08 -21.67 37.75
C TYR A 15 -36.95 -20.14 37.88
N GLY A 16 -38.07 -19.42 37.99
CA GLY A 16 -38.08 -17.98 38.24
C GLY A 16 -37.53 -17.60 39.63
N ALA A 17 -37.92 -18.32 40.67
CA ALA A 17 -37.45 -18.09 42.03
C ALA A 17 -35.95 -18.40 42.19
N GLU A 18 -35.48 -19.51 41.62
CA GLU A 18 -34.07 -19.91 41.63
C GLU A 18 -33.19 -18.92 40.84
N ALA A 19 -33.66 -18.48 39.68
CA ALA A 19 -32.99 -17.45 38.89
C ALA A 19 -32.93 -16.10 39.64
N SER A 20 -33.99 -15.73 40.35
CA SER A 20 -34.05 -14.49 41.13
C SER A 20 -33.09 -14.52 42.33
N ASP A 21 -33.02 -15.63 43.06
CA ASP A 21 -32.09 -15.80 44.20
C ASP A 21 -30.64 -15.84 43.72
N TRP A 22 -30.37 -16.49 42.58
CA TRP A 22 -29.07 -16.49 41.93
C TRP A 22 -28.64 -15.08 41.48
N LEU A 23 -29.54 -14.32 40.87
CA LEU A 23 -29.32 -12.92 40.48
C LEU A 23 -29.04 -12.03 41.69
N MET A 24 -29.81 -12.18 42.76
CA MET A 24 -29.63 -11.39 43.98
C MET A 24 -28.28 -11.68 44.65
N LYS A 25 -27.91 -12.96 44.78
CA LYS A 25 -26.61 -13.39 45.33
C LYS A 25 -25.40 -12.93 44.50
N ARG A 26 -25.57 -12.71 43.19
CA ARG A 26 -24.51 -12.31 42.26
C ARG A 26 -24.66 -10.89 41.72
N SER A 27 -25.63 -10.11 42.22
CA SER A 27 -26.03 -8.81 41.69
C SER A 27 -24.88 -7.80 41.61
N GLN A 28 -23.97 -7.80 42.58
CA GLN A 28 -22.78 -6.94 42.57
C GLN A 28 -21.78 -7.32 41.45
N ILE A 29 -21.55 -8.61 41.24
CA ILE A 29 -20.65 -9.10 40.17
C ILE A 29 -21.28 -8.84 38.80
N ILE A 30 -22.58 -9.08 38.66
CA ILE A 30 -23.33 -8.81 37.43
C ILE A 30 -23.34 -7.31 37.13
N GLY A 31 -23.60 -6.47 38.14
CA GLY A 31 -23.54 -5.01 38.01
C GLY A 31 -22.16 -4.51 37.60
N ALA A 32 -21.09 -5.07 38.19
CA ALA A 32 -19.72 -4.75 37.81
C ALA A 32 -19.42 -5.19 36.35
N ALA A 33 -19.85 -6.38 35.95
CA ALA A 33 -19.67 -6.87 34.59
C ALA A 33 -20.43 -6.00 33.55
N VAL A 34 -21.67 -5.63 33.86
CA VAL A 34 -22.47 -4.71 33.02
C VAL A 34 -21.81 -3.34 32.93
N ALA A 35 -21.29 -2.80 34.04
CA ALA A 35 -20.57 -1.53 34.05
C ALA A 35 -19.31 -1.58 33.17
N VAL A 36 -18.54 -2.66 33.22
CA VAL A 36 -17.37 -2.87 32.35
C VAL A 36 -17.77 -2.88 30.88
N VAL A 37 -18.86 -3.57 30.51
CA VAL A 37 -19.36 -3.60 29.13
C VAL A 37 -19.82 -2.22 28.67
N ILE A 38 -20.54 -1.47 29.51
CA ILE A 38 -21.00 -0.11 29.17
C ILE A 38 -19.81 0.83 28.98
N VAL A 39 -18.85 0.84 29.91
CA VAL A 39 -17.65 1.68 29.82
C VAL A 39 -16.83 1.29 28.59
N GLY A 40 -16.62 -0.01 28.35
CA GLY A 40 -15.92 -0.50 27.17
C GLY A 40 -16.61 -0.06 25.87
N GLY A 41 -17.95 -0.16 25.81
CA GLY A 41 -18.75 0.31 24.69
C GLY A 41 -18.66 1.82 24.46
N LEU A 42 -18.71 2.63 25.53
CA LEU A 42 -18.56 4.09 25.46
C LEU A 42 -17.16 4.49 24.99
N VAL A 43 -16.11 3.84 25.50
CA VAL A 43 -14.74 4.07 25.05
C VAL A 43 -14.59 3.73 23.58
N ALA A 44 -15.10 2.57 23.15
CA ALA A 44 -15.07 2.18 21.73
C ALA A 44 -15.84 3.18 20.83
N ALA A 45 -17.01 3.63 21.27
CA ALA A 45 -17.81 4.61 20.55
C ALA A 45 -17.10 5.97 20.43
N LEU A 46 -16.45 6.44 21.50
CA LEU A 46 -15.66 7.67 21.49
C LEU A 46 -14.45 7.56 20.56
N VAL A 47 -13.69 6.45 20.64
CA VAL A 47 -12.56 6.19 19.75
C VAL A 47 -13.02 6.19 18.29
N HIS A 48 -14.10 5.47 17.98
CA HIS A 48 -14.67 5.43 16.63
C HIS A 48 -15.10 6.82 16.14
N TYR A 49 -15.79 7.58 16.99
CA TYR A 49 -16.25 8.93 16.66
C TYR A 49 -15.08 9.90 16.35
N PHE A 50 -14.08 9.95 17.22
CA PHE A 50 -12.92 10.82 17.03
C PHE A 50 -12.04 10.38 15.86
N SER A 51 -11.87 9.07 15.66
CA SER A 51 -11.14 8.51 14.51
C SER A 51 -11.81 8.89 13.20
N ASN A 52 -13.12 8.68 13.07
CA ASN A 52 -13.85 9.01 11.84
C ASN A 52 -13.83 10.51 11.54
N ARG A 53 -13.98 11.36 12.57
CA ARG A 53 -13.88 12.81 12.39
C ARG A 53 -12.49 13.26 11.98
N GLY A 54 -11.44 12.68 12.58
CA GLY A 54 -10.06 12.94 12.20
C GLY A 54 -9.84 12.58 10.74
N GLU A 55 -10.30 11.40 10.31
CA GLU A 55 -10.19 10.93 8.93
C GLU A 55 -10.92 11.84 7.94
N GLU A 56 -12.14 12.26 8.26
CA GLU A 56 -12.93 13.15 7.40
C GLU A 56 -12.23 14.51 7.21
N GLN A 57 -11.65 15.07 8.28
CA GLN A 57 -10.90 16.32 8.21
C GLN A 57 -9.60 16.16 7.42
N ALA A 58 -8.86 15.08 7.66
CA ALA A 58 -7.62 14.77 6.96
C ALA A 58 -7.87 14.59 5.45
N SER A 59 -8.91 13.83 5.09
CA SER A 59 -9.31 13.60 3.70
C SER A 59 -9.66 14.90 2.97
N LYS A 60 -10.36 15.84 3.63
CA LYS A 60 -10.65 17.16 3.04
C LYS A 60 -9.39 17.99 2.83
N GLN A 61 -8.44 17.94 3.76
CA GLN A 61 -7.19 18.69 3.69
C GLN A 61 -6.17 18.07 2.73
N LEU A 62 -6.23 16.75 2.50
CA LEU A 62 -5.33 16.03 1.60
C LEU A 62 -5.38 16.61 0.19
N GLY A 63 -6.58 16.93 -0.32
CA GLY A 63 -6.73 17.52 -1.65
C GLY A 63 -5.96 18.84 -1.80
N SER A 64 -5.98 19.70 -0.78
CA SER A 64 -5.20 20.93 -0.76
C SER A 64 -3.70 20.65 -0.70
N ALA A 65 -3.28 19.69 0.13
CA ALA A 65 -1.87 19.32 0.26
C ALA A 65 -1.30 18.73 -1.03
N LEU A 66 -2.09 17.96 -1.77
CA LEU A 66 -1.74 17.38 -3.07
C LEU A 66 -1.78 18.38 -4.23
N GLY A 67 -2.38 19.56 -4.06
CA GLY A 67 -2.45 20.60 -5.10
C GLY A 67 -1.08 20.99 -5.67
N VAL A 68 -0.04 20.89 -4.84
CA VAL A 68 1.36 21.13 -5.23
C VAL A 68 1.85 20.20 -6.36
N LEU A 69 1.30 18.99 -6.49
CA LEU A 69 1.63 18.05 -7.56
C LEU A 69 1.20 18.56 -8.93
N GLY A 70 0.08 19.30 -8.99
CA GLY A 70 -0.49 19.84 -10.22
C GLY A 70 0.14 21.15 -10.67
N ARG A 71 0.85 21.86 -9.78
CA ARG A 71 1.49 23.14 -10.10
C ARG A 71 2.58 22.95 -11.17
N PRO A 72 2.56 23.73 -12.27
CA PRO A 72 3.47 23.52 -13.39
C PRO A 72 4.88 24.02 -13.09
N VAL A 73 5.85 23.49 -13.84
CA VAL A 73 7.23 23.99 -13.89
C VAL A 73 7.37 24.79 -15.17
N VAL A 74 7.85 26.03 -15.07
CA VAL A 74 8.06 26.92 -16.21
C VAL A 74 9.50 27.42 -16.23
N VAL A 75 10.09 27.48 -17.42
CA VAL A 75 11.51 27.80 -17.61
C VAL A 75 11.72 29.27 -17.98
N THR A 76 10.65 29.99 -18.37
CA THR A 76 10.76 31.38 -18.84
C THR A 76 10.15 32.39 -17.86
N SER A 77 10.78 33.56 -17.76
CA SER A 77 10.41 34.64 -16.84
C SER A 77 9.00 35.20 -17.07
N GLU A 78 8.54 35.18 -18.32
CA GLU A 78 7.22 35.67 -18.73
C GLU A 78 6.10 34.72 -18.26
N GLN A 79 6.39 33.42 -18.17
CA GLN A 79 5.45 32.39 -17.73
C GLN A 79 5.41 32.22 -16.20
N LEU A 80 6.34 32.84 -15.45
CA LEU A 80 6.37 32.81 -13.98
C LEU A 80 5.26 33.65 -13.33
N GLN A 81 4.53 34.45 -14.10
CA GLN A 81 3.43 35.27 -13.59
C GLN A 81 2.19 34.41 -13.37
N ALA A 82 1.75 34.31 -12.11
CA ALA A 82 0.52 33.61 -11.75
C ALA A 82 -0.71 34.42 -12.18
N ALA A 83 -1.80 33.74 -12.55
CA ALA A 83 -3.10 34.38 -12.64
C ALA A 83 -3.50 34.94 -11.25
N PRO A 84 -4.28 36.03 -11.17
CA PRO A 84 -4.71 36.58 -9.89
C PRO A 84 -5.43 35.53 -9.03
N GLY A 85 -4.87 35.23 -7.86
CA GLY A 85 -5.41 34.24 -6.92
C GLY A 85 -4.80 32.84 -7.02
N GLU A 86 -3.88 32.60 -7.96
CA GLU A 86 -3.14 31.33 -8.06
C GLU A 86 -1.73 31.46 -7.49
N GLU A 87 -1.20 30.35 -6.97
CA GLU A 87 0.22 30.27 -6.59
C GLU A 87 1.10 30.26 -7.85
N PRO A 88 2.26 30.95 -7.83
CA PRO A 88 3.14 30.96 -8.99
C PRO A 88 3.66 29.56 -9.33
N PRO A 89 3.94 29.31 -10.62
CA PRO A 89 4.56 28.07 -11.05
C PRO A 89 5.98 27.92 -10.49
N PHE A 90 6.48 26.70 -10.49
CA PHE A 90 7.83 26.38 -10.05
C PHE A 90 8.85 26.72 -11.16
N LYS A 91 10.07 27.08 -10.77
CA LYS A 91 11.17 27.41 -11.70
C LYS A 91 11.93 26.17 -12.15
N SER A 92 11.79 25.05 -11.42
CA SER A 92 12.43 23.78 -11.74
C SER A 92 11.69 22.59 -11.11
N ASP A 93 11.92 21.39 -11.63
CA ASP A 93 11.43 20.14 -11.03
C ASP A 93 11.94 19.96 -9.60
N LYS A 94 13.18 20.39 -9.32
CA LYS A 94 13.74 20.36 -7.96
C LYS A 94 12.94 21.22 -6.99
N GLU A 95 12.63 22.46 -7.36
CA GLU A 95 11.83 23.36 -6.52
C GLU A 95 10.42 22.80 -6.30
N LYS A 96 9.84 22.18 -7.33
CA LYS A 96 8.56 21.48 -7.23
C LYS A 96 8.64 20.33 -6.23
N ASP A 97 9.67 19.49 -6.31
CA ASP A 97 9.86 18.37 -5.40
C ASP A 97 10.08 18.81 -3.95
N GLU A 98 10.83 19.89 -3.73
CA GLU A 98 10.98 20.51 -2.40
C GLU A 98 9.63 21.02 -1.86
N GLY A 99 8.81 21.62 -2.72
CA GLY A 99 7.44 22.03 -2.40
C GLY A 99 6.53 20.84 -2.05
N ILE A 100 6.62 19.74 -2.80
CA ILE A 100 5.90 18.49 -2.52
C ILE A 100 6.32 17.93 -1.16
N VAL A 101 7.63 17.85 -0.90
CA VAL A 101 8.16 17.34 0.37
C VAL A 101 7.62 18.17 1.53
N LYS A 102 7.75 19.50 1.46
CA LYS A 102 7.26 20.39 2.52
C LYS A 102 5.76 20.20 2.76
N SER A 103 4.94 20.34 1.72
CA SER A 103 3.48 20.26 1.82
C SER A 103 3.02 18.93 2.44
N LEU A 104 3.55 17.81 1.94
CA LEU A 104 3.11 16.48 2.35
C LEU A 104 3.72 16.04 3.68
N SER A 105 4.94 16.45 4.03
CA SER A 105 5.50 16.23 5.36
C SER A 105 4.71 16.98 6.43
N ASP A 106 4.38 18.25 6.20
CA ASP A 106 3.58 19.06 7.13
C ASP A 106 2.18 18.46 7.30
N PHE A 107 1.53 18.09 6.18
CA PHE A 107 0.21 17.42 6.21
C PHE A 107 0.26 16.11 7.00
N ARG A 108 1.23 15.23 6.72
CA ARG A 108 1.34 13.93 7.41
C ARG A 108 1.64 14.07 8.89
N ALA A 109 2.45 15.06 9.28
CA ALA A 109 2.72 15.35 10.68
C ALA A 109 1.44 15.78 11.43
N ALA A 110 0.58 16.56 10.79
CA ALA A 110 -0.68 17.03 11.36
C ALA A 110 -1.77 15.93 11.43
N HIS A 111 -1.75 14.98 10.49
CA HIS A 111 -2.80 13.96 10.33
C HIS A 111 -2.30 12.53 10.56
N LYS A 112 -1.30 12.36 11.42
CA LYS A 112 -0.68 11.05 11.69
C LYS A 112 -1.71 9.98 12.08
N GLY A 113 -1.61 8.81 11.46
CA GLY A 113 -2.48 7.66 11.72
C GLY A 113 -3.81 7.68 10.96
N THR A 114 -4.00 8.63 10.04
CA THR A 114 -5.13 8.64 9.11
C THR A 114 -4.76 7.95 7.79
N ASP A 115 -5.75 7.37 7.11
CA ASP A 115 -5.57 6.77 5.79
C ASP A 115 -5.15 7.84 4.77
N ALA A 116 -5.62 9.08 4.94
CA ALA A 116 -5.18 10.23 4.15
C ALA A 116 -3.67 10.51 4.30
N ALA A 117 -3.12 10.41 5.50
CA ALA A 117 -1.67 10.57 5.73
C ALA A 117 -0.86 9.41 5.14
N VAL A 118 -1.37 8.19 5.21
CA VAL A 118 -0.79 7.03 4.53
C VAL A 118 -0.78 7.26 3.01
N THR A 119 -1.90 7.72 2.44
CA THR A 119 -2.03 8.03 1.01
C THR A 119 -1.00 9.08 0.56
N ALA A 120 -0.78 10.12 1.37
CA ALA A 120 0.22 11.16 1.09
C ALA A 120 1.67 10.66 1.12
N ALA A 121 1.95 9.53 1.78
CA ALA A 121 3.31 8.99 1.89
C ALA A 121 3.88 8.56 0.53
N LEU A 122 3.05 8.05 -0.40
CA LEU A 122 3.51 7.61 -1.71
C LEU A 122 4.09 8.75 -2.58
N PRO A 123 3.34 9.85 -2.87
CA PRO A 123 3.90 10.97 -3.62
C PRO A 123 5.04 11.68 -2.90
N LEU A 124 5.02 11.72 -1.56
CA LEU A 124 6.13 12.24 -0.76
C LEU A 124 7.40 11.41 -0.98
N GLY A 125 7.32 10.08 -0.86
CA GLY A 125 8.46 9.18 -1.08
C GLY A 125 9.03 9.31 -2.50
N LYS A 126 8.17 9.50 -3.51
CA LYS A 126 8.61 9.76 -4.90
C LYS A 126 9.39 11.08 -5.03
N ALA A 127 8.95 12.15 -4.36
CA ALA A 127 9.66 13.43 -4.38
C ALA A 127 11.00 13.36 -3.62
N GLN A 128 11.02 12.72 -2.45
CA GLN A 128 12.25 12.47 -1.69
C GLN A 128 13.27 11.69 -2.51
N TYR A 129 12.84 10.64 -3.20
CA TYR A 129 13.69 9.86 -4.09
C TYR A 129 14.32 10.73 -5.19
N ARG A 130 13.51 11.58 -5.86
CA ARG A 130 14.02 12.49 -6.92
C ARG A 130 15.01 13.53 -6.39
N LEU A 131 14.86 13.94 -5.13
CA LEU A 131 15.79 14.83 -4.44
C LEU A 131 17.06 14.11 -3.92
N GLY A 132 17.12 12.78 -4.04
CA GLY A 132 18.22 11.97 -3.52
C GLY A 132 18.13 11.65 -2.02
N ASP A 133 17.03 12.02 -1.35
CA ASP A 133 16.73 11.61 0.02
C ASP A 133 16.18 10.17 0.02
N TYR A 134 17.07 9.21 -0.21
CA TYR A 134 16.70 7.80 -0.32
C TYR A 134 16.23 7.21 1.01
N ASP A 135 16.75 7.67 2.14
CA ASP A 135 16.30 7.21 3.47
C ASP A 135 14.89 7.71 3.79
N GLY A 136 14.61 8.98 3.51
CA GLY A 136 13.26 9.52 3.63
C GLY A 136 12.28 8.83 2.68
N ALA A 137 12.69 8.58 1.44
CA ALA A 137 11.87 7.85 0.46
C ALA A 137 11.52 6.44 0.94
N LEU A 138 12.51 5.69 1.46
CA LEU A 138 12.31 4.34 2.01
C LEU A 138 11.37 4.35 3.22
N ALA A 139 11.47 5.35 4.10
CA ALA A 139 10.56 5.50 5.23
C ALA A 139 9.12 5.75 4.74
N SER A 140 8.93 6.66 3.79
CA SER A 140 7.62 7.01 3.24
C SER A 140 6.98 5.83 2.47
N PHE A 141 7.73 5.14 1.61
CA PHE A 141 7.22 3.94 0.94
C PHE A 141 6.98 2.78 1.92
N GLY A 142 7.85 2.62 2.92
CA GLY A 142 7.70 1.62 3.98
C GLY A 142 6.41 1.79 4.76
N GLU A 143 6.07 3.02 5.14
CA GLU A 143 4.79 3.33 5.77
C GLU A 143 3.61 2.97 4.86
N TYR A 144 3.65 3.37 3.58
CA TYR A 144 2.60 3.03 2.62
C TYR A 144 2.39 1.51 2.51
N THR A 145 3.46 0.76 2.26
CA THR A 145 3.37 -0.71 2.10
C THR A 145 2.89 -1.42 3.36
N LYS A 146 3.13 -0.85 4.54
CA LYS A 146 2.72 -1.40 5.83
C LYS A 146 1.26 -1.09 6.17
N GLU A 147 0.85 0.15 5.97
CA GLU A 147 -0.41 0.69 6.51
C GLU A 147 -1.53 0.78 5.46
N ALA A 148 -1.19 0.90 4.16
CA ALA A 148 -2.21 0.93 3.11
C ALA A 148 -2.91 -0.43 2.95
N ASN A 149 -4.11 -0.39 2.37
CA ASN A 149 -4.84 -1.60 2.02
C ASN A 149 -3.98 -2.50 1.11
N LYS A 150 -3.88 -3.80 1.43
CA LYS A 150 -3.08 -4.74 0.62
C LYS A 150 -3.56 -4.91 -0.82
N LYS A 151 -4.81 -4.53 -1.10
CA LYS A 151 -5.41 -4.52 -2.44
C LYS A 151 -5.33 -3.14 -3.12
N ASP A 152 -4.61 -2.19 -2.52
CA ASP A 152 -4.44 -0.87 -3.10
C ASP A 152 -3.68 -1.00 -4.44
N PRO A 153 -4.21 -0.43 -5.54
CA PRO A 153 -3.61 -0.57 -6.87
C PRO A 153 -2.22 0.09 -6.98
N LEU A 154 -1.87 1.00 -6.07
CA LEU A 154 -0.58 1.69 -6.03
C LEU A 154 0.46 0.96 -5.17
N MET A 155 0.10 -0.19 -4.56
CA MET A 155 1.04 -1.01 -3.80
C MET A 155 2.28 -1.40 -4.62
N ALA A 156 2.08 -1.74 -5.90
CA ALA A 156 3.18 -2.03 -6.82
C ALA A 156 4.12 -0.83 -7.01
N SER A 157 3.58 0.39 -7.10
CA SER A 157 4.39 1.62 -7.20
C SER A 157 5.18 1.93 -5.93
N ALA A 158 4.67 1.58 -4.75
CA ALA A 158 5.41 1.74 -3.50
C ALA A 158 6.61 0.79 -3.44
N TYR A 159 6.42 -0.49 -3.79
CA TYR A 159 7.51 -1.46 -3.88
C TYR A 159 8.52 -1.11 -4.97
N GLU A 160 8.07 -0.61 -6.13
CA GLU A 160 8.96 -0.10 -7.17
C GLU A 160 9.84 1.05 -6.64
N GLY A 161 9.24 2.00 -5.93
CA GLY A 161 9.95 3.10 -5.30
C GLY A 161 10.98 2.64 -4.27
N GLN A 162 10.66 1.64 -3.44
CA GLN A 162 11.63 1.03 -2.52
C GLN A 162 12.78 0.36 -3.27
N GLY A 163 12.46 -0.39 -4.33
CA GLY A 163 13.45 -1.06 -5.18
C GLY A 163 14.46 -0.08 -5.75
N TYR A 164 13.98 1.03 -6.32
CA TYR A 164 14.85 2.09 -6.83
C TYR A 164 15.64 2.80 -5.74
N ALA A 165 15.04 3.10 -4.59
CA ALA A 165 15.75 3.75 -3.49
C ALA A 165 16.88 2.85 -2.94
N HIS A 166 16.63 1.55 -2.77
CA HIS A 166 17.67 0.59 -2.41
C HIS A 166 18.73 0.44 -3.50
N GLU A 167 18.35 0.38 -4.78
CA GLU A 167 19.28 0.31 -5.92
C GLU A 167 20.21 1.53 -5.92
N ALA A 168 19.68 2.74 -5.75
CA ALA A 168 20.45 3.98 -5.68
C ALA A 168 21.41 4.03 -4.49
N LYS A 169 21.07 3.35 -3.39
CA LYS A 169 21.95 3.17 -2.23
C LYS A 169 22.96 2.03 -2.39
N GLY A 170 22.97 1.31 -3.52
CA GLY A 170 23.81 0.13 -3.75
C GLY A 170 23.37 -1.12 -2.97
N GLN A 171 22.18 -1.09 -2.37
CA GLN A 171 21.61 -2.13 -1.54
C GLN A 171 20.88 -3.16 -2.40
N LEU A 172 21.64 -3.87 -3.25
CA LEU A 172 21.08 -4.69 -4.33
C LEU A 172 20.20 -5.85 -3.82
N ASP A 173 20.52 -6.48 -2.70
CA ASP A 173 19.67 -7.56 -2.15
C ASP A 173 18.31 -7.04 -1.68
N GLN A 174 18.27 -5.86 -1.04
CA GLN A 174 17.01 -5.22 -0.65
C GLN A 174 16.22 -4.73 -1.87
N ALA A 175 16.91 -4.18 -2.89
CA ALA A 175 16.27 -3.79 -4.14
C ALA A 175 15.60 -4.99 -4.83
N LEU A 176 16.30 -6.14 -4.89
CA LEU A 176 15.77 -7.37 -5.43
C LEU A 176 14.52 -7.82 -4.68
N ALA A 177 14.55 -7.79 -3.34
CA ALA A 177 13.39 -8.14 -2.50
C ALA A 177 12.19 -7.22 -2.76
N SER A 178 12.40 -5.90 -2.89
CA SER A 178 11.32 -4.97 -3.21
C SER A 178 10.71 -5.24 -4.59
N PHE A 179 11.52 -5.51 -5.62
CA PHE A 179 10.98 -5.85 -6.94
C PHE A 179 10.32 -7.24 -7.02
N GLN A 180 10.70 -8.15 -6.12
CA GLN A 180 9.97 -9.42 -5.91
C GLN A 180 8.59 -9.18 -5.31
N GLU A 181 8.47 -8.31 -4.31
CA GLU A 181 7.16 -7.94 -3.76
C GLU A 181 6.31 -7.21 -4.79
N MET A 182 6.89 -6.30 -5.59
CA MET A 182 6.21 -5.64 -6.72
C MET A 182 5.60 -6.66 -7.68
N ALA A 183 6.36 -7.68 -8.10
CA ALA A 183 5.89 -8.70 -9.04
C ALA A 183 4.77 -9.61 -8.48
N LYS A 184 4.60 -9.65 -7.15
CA LYS A 184 3.53 -10.41 -6.49
C LYS A 184 2.23 -9.61 -6.32
N VAL A 185 2.27 -8.29 -6.49
CA VAL A 185 1.06 -7.46 -6.36
C VAL A 185 0.11 -7.75 -7.53
N ASP A 186 -1.16 -7.98 -7.21
CA ASP A 186 -2.24 -8.05 -8.20
C ASP A 186 -2.51 -6.65 -8.79
N SER A 187 -1.71 -6.27 -9.79
CA SER A 187 -1.62 -4.92 -10.36
C SER A 187 -1.64 -4.92 -11.90
N GLY A 188 -2.09 -6.04 -12.48
CA GLY A 188 -2.10 -6.27 -13.93
C GLY A 188 -0.76 -6.75 -14.47
N GLU A 189 -0.80 -7.38 -15.65
CA GLU A 189 0.34 -8.05 -16.25
C GLU A 189 1.54 -7.12 -16.43
N PHE A 190 1.31 -5.88 -16.90
CA PHE A 190 2.39 -4.93 -17.13
C PHE A 190 3.20 -4.64 -15.86
N LEU A 191 2.55 -4.31 -14.73
CA LEU A 191 3.27 -3.96 -13.49
C LEU A 191 3.96 -5.18 -12.87
N GLN A 192 3.34 -6.37 -12.94
CA GLN A 192 3.98 -7.61 -12.53
C GLN A 192 5.23 -7.93 -13.38
N GLY A 193 5.10 -7.77 -14.71
CA GLY A 193 6.20 -7.96 -15.64
C GLY A 193 7.32 -6.94 -15.45
N MET A 194 7.00 -5.69 -15.11
CA MET A 194 8.00 -4.69 -14.73
C MET A 194 8.76 -5.11 -13.47
N GLY A 195 8.07 -5.64 -12.46
CA GLY A 195 8.73 -6.20 -11.27
C GLY A 195 9.73 -7.30 -11.63
N GLN A 196 9.34 -8.25 -12.49
CA GLN A 196 10.23 -9.32 -12.98
C GLN A 196 11.41 -8.77 -13.79
N TYR A 197 11.16 -7.78 -14.65
CA TYR A 197 12.21 -7.12 -15.42
C TYR A 197 13.23 -6.41 -14.52
N HIS A 198 12.78 -5.71 -13.48
CA HIS A 198 13.68 -5.08 -12.51
C HIS A 198 14.48 -6.09 -11.70
N GLN A 199 13.88 -7.21 -11.28
CA GLN A 199 14.63 -8.30 -10.65
C GLN A 199 15.79 -8.78 -11.53
N ALA A 200 15.54 -9.00 -12.82
CA ALA A 200 16.59 -9.39 -13.76
C ALA A 200 17.68 -8.31 -13.91
N ARG A 201 17.31 -7.03 -13.94
CA ARG A 201 18.30 -5.92 -13.93
C ARG A 201 19.20 -5.98 -12.70
N ILE A 202 18.63 -6.15 -11.52
CA ILE A 202 19.37 -6.23 -10.26
C ILE A 202 20.25 -7.48 -10.21
N LEU A 203 19.75 -8.64 -10.64
CA LEU A 203 20.56 -9.86 -10.72
C LEU A 203 21.77 -9.71 -11.65
N VAL A 204 21.62 -9.01 -12.79
CA VAL A 204 22.77 -8.68 -13.65
C VAL A 204 23.78 -7.79 -12.92
N ALA A 205 23.30 -6.78 -12.17
CA ALA A 205 24.17 -5.92 -11.37
C ALA A 205 24.90 -6.69 -10.25
N GLN A 206 24.29 -7.75 -9.71
CA GLN A 206 24.89 -8.69 -8.77
C GLN A 206 25.83 -9.73 -9.43
N GLY A 207 25.95 -9.72 -10.77
CA GLY A 207 26.73 -10.71 -11.52
C GLY A 207 26.03 -12.06 -11.75
N LYS A 208 24.79 -12.23 -11.27
CA LYS A 208 23.96 -13.45 -11.40
C LYS A 208 23.25 -13.49 -12.75
N LYS A 209 24.02 -13.48 -13.83
CA LYS A 209 23.50 -13.32 -15.20
C LYS A 209 22.65 -14.50 -15.68
N ASP A 210 22.95 -15.73 -15.25
CA ASP A 210 22.18 -16.92 -15.61
C ASP A 210 20.78 -16.89 -14.98
N GLU A 211 20.69 -16.49 -13.71
CA GLU A 211 19.40 -16.30 -13.03
C GLU A 211 18.58 -15.18 -13.68
N ALA A 212 19.23 -14.07 -14.03
CA ALA A 212 18.58 -12.99 -14.77
C ALA A 212 18.05 -13.46 -16.14
N ALA A 213 18.84 -14.24 -16.88
CA ALA A 213 18.44 -14.78 -18.18
C ALA A 213 17.22 -15.70 -18.07
N GLN A 214 17.11 -16.50 -17.00
CA GLN A 214 15.93 -17.32 -16.76
C GLN A 214 14.67 -16.48 -16.55
N ILE A 215 14.73 -15.45 -15.69
CA ILE A 215 13.57 -14.57 -15.44
C ILE A 215 13.13 -13.88 -16.73
N LEU A 216 14.08 -13.41 -17.55
CA LEU A 216 13.78 -12.74 -18.82
C LEU A 216 13.19 -13.69 -19.85
N ALA A 217 13.64 -14.95 -19.89
CA ALA A 217 13.07 -15.98 -20.77
C ALA A 217 11.62 -16.29 -20.38
N ASP A 218 11.36 -16.47 -19.08
CA ASP A 218 10.02 -16.74 -18.54
C ASP A 218 9.07 -15.55 -18.80
N LEU A 219 9.53 -14.31 -18.54
CA LEU A 219 8.76 -13.09 -18.80
C LEU A 219 8.46 -12.90 -20.30
N LYS A 220 9.45 -13.14 -21.18
CA LYS A 220 9.24 -13.10 -22.63
C LYS A 220 8.18 -14.11 -23.07
N ALA A 221 8.24 -15.35 -22.56
CA ALA A 221 7.32 -16.40 -22.96
C ALA A 221 5.89 -16.13 -22.47
N SER A 222 5.74 -15.72 -21.21
CA SER A 222 4.43 -15.51 -20.57
C SER A 222 3.77 -14.17 -20.91
N GLN A 223 4.52 -13.15 -21.31
CA GLN A 223 3.99 -11.80 -21.53
C GLN A 223 4.55 -11.12 -22.80
N ALA A 224 4.75 -11.86 -23.89
CA ALA A 224 5.39 -11.39 -25.12
C ALA A 224 4.80 -10.07 -25.69
N ASN A 225 3.50 -9.84 -25.52
CA ASN A 225 2.80 -8.67 -26.07
C ASN A 225 2.88 -7.41 -25.18
N THR A 226 3.37 -7.54 -23.95
CA THR A 226 3.52 -6.41 -23.03
C THR A 226 4.81 -5.65 -23.30
N ALA A 227 4.90 -4.40 -22.83
CA ALA A 227 6.15 -3.65 -22.86
C ALA A 227 7.25 -4.35 -22.05
N ALA A 228 6.91 -4.99 -20.92
CA ALA A 228 7.85 -5.76 -20.10
C ALA A 228 8.42 -6.97 -20.87
N GLY A 229 7.60 -7.73 -21.59
CA GLY A 229 8.06 -8.84 -22.44
C GLY A 229 8.97 -8.40 -23.60
N ARG A 230 8.70 -7.23 -24.19
CA ARG A 230 9.60 -6.62 -25.19
C ARG A 230 10.96 -6.25 -24.59
N MET A 231 10.95 -5.55 -23.46
CA MET A 231 12.18 -5.22 -22.74
C MET A 231 12.95 -6.48 -22.29
N ALA A 232 12.23 -7.55 -21.93
CA ALA A 232 12.85 -8.82 -21.59
C ALA A 232 13.57 -9.44 -22.79
N THR A 233 12.95 -9.38 -23.97
CA THR A 233 13.56 -9.86 -25.23
C THR A 233 14.84 -9.11 -25.55
N GLU A 234 14.82 -7.78 -25.47
CA GLU A 234 16.00 -6.94 -25.71
C GLU A 234 17.13 -7.25 -24.72
N ARG A 235 16.80 -7.34 -23.42
CA ARG A 235 17.80 -7.59 -22.39
C ARG A 235 18.40 -8.99 -22.49
N LEU A 236 17.60 -9.99 -22.86
CA LEU A 236 18.07 -11.36 -23.08
C LEU A 236 19.03 -11.45 -24.26
N ALA A 237 18.79 -10.70 -25.35
CA ALA A 237 19.70 -10.60 -26.47
C ALA A 237 21.05 -9.98 -26.07
N VAL A 238 21.04 -8.94 -25.22
CA VAL A 238 22.27 -8.35 -24.66
C VAL A 238 23.04 -9.36 -23.82
N LEU A 239 22.37 -10.16 -22.98
CA LEU A 239 23.04 -11.21 -22.19
C LEU A 239 23.63 -12.30 -23.08
N ALA A 240 22.92 -12.72 -24.13
CA ALA A 240 23.42 -13.68 -25.10
C ALA A 240 24.70 -13.20 -25.81
N ALA A 241 24.74 -11.92 -26.20
CA ALA A 241 25.92 -11.29 -26.78
C ALA A 241 27.12 -11.23 -25.80
N GLN A 242 26.85 -11.27 -24.49
CA GLN A 242 27.87 -11.36 -23.44
C GLN A 242 28.28 -12.81 -23.13
N GLY A 243 27.82 -13.80 -23.92
CA GLY A 243 28.15 -15.20 -23.75
C GLY A 243 27.27 -15.96 -22.76
N VAL A 244 26.21 -15.34 -22.23
CA VAL A 244 25.24 -16.01 -21.35
C VAL A 244 24.36 -16.94 -22.19
N LYS A 245 24.26 -18.21 -21.82
CA LYS A 245 23.38 -19.14 -22.51
C LYS A 245 21.92 -18.78 -22.24
N VAL A 246 21.14 -18.57 -23.29
CA VAL A 246 19.70 -18.33 -23.16
C VAL A 246 19.02 -19.65 -22.74
N PRO A 247 18.35 -19.70 -21.59
CA PRO A 247 17.65 -20.89 -21.15
C PRO A 247 16.29 -21.03 -21.83
N GLU A 248 15.77 -22.26 -21.84
CA GLU A 248 14.37 -22.51 -22.15
C GLU A 248 13.47 -21.92 -21.04
N PRO A 249 12.31 -21.33 -21.40
CA PRO A 249 11.38 -20.81 -20.40
C PRO A 249 10.79 -21.95 -19.56
N LYS A 250 10.68 -21.73 -18.26
CA LYS A 250 10.02 -22.64 -17.30
C LYS A 250 8.51 -22.43 -17.25
N THR A 251 8.05 -21.25 -17.66
CA THR A 251 6.63 -20.90 -17.73
C THR A 251 6.06 -21.19 -19.11
N ALA A 252 4.81 -21.64 -19.17
CA ALA A 252 4.12 -21.86 -20.44
C ALA A 252 4.04 -20.56 -21.26
N PRO A 253 4.16 -20.62 -22.60
CA PRO A 253 3.94 -19.46 -23.45
C PRO A 253 2.54 -18.88 -23.21
N ALA A 254 2.40 -17.55 -23.30
CA ALA A 254 1.10 -16.92 -23.40
C ALA A 254 0.32 -17.64 -24.50
N ALA A 255 -0.78 -18.32 -24.16
CA ALA A 255 -1.64 -18.91 -25.16
C ALA A 255 -1.96 -17.81 -26.16
N ALA A 256 -1.70 -18.06 -27.45
CA ALA A 256 -2.12 -17.17 -28.50
C ALA A 256 -3.65 -17.00 -28.35
N GLN A 257 -4.08 -15.91 -27.73
CA GLN A 257 -5.46 -15.45 -27.80
C GLN A 257 -5.64 -14.94 -29.23
N ALA A 258 -5.64 -15.90 -30.16
CA ALA A 258 -6.12 -15.72 -31.50
C ALA A 258 -7.62 -15.47 -31.36
N GLN A 259 -8.03 -14.25 -31.71
CA GLN A 259 -9.13 -14.03 -32.64
C GLN A 259 -10.28 -15.03 -32.52
N ASP A 260 -11.19 -14.81 -31.57
CA ASP A 260 -12.58 -15.24 -31.69
C ASP A 260 -13.44 -14.27 -30.87
N ALA A 261 -13.68 -13.11 -31.47
CA ALA A 261 -14.88 -12.33 -31.23
C ALA A 261 -15.57 -12.22 -32.59
N GLY A 262 -16.34 -13.26 -32.93
CA GLY A 262 -17.37 -13.20 -33.96
C GLY A 262 -18.59 -12.42 -33.48
#